data_AF-A0A2R6J2M4-F1
#
_entry.id   AF-A0A2R6J2M4-F1
#
_cell.length_a   1.000
_cell.length_b   1.000
_cell.length_c   1.000
_cell.angle_alpha   90.00
_cell.angle_beta   90.00
_cell.angle_gamma   90.00
#
_symmetry.space_group_name_H-M   'P 1'
#
loop_
_entity.id
_entity.type
_entity.pdbx_description
1 polymer ?
#
loop_
_entity_poly.entity_id
_entity_poly.type
_entity_poly.pdbx_seq_one_letter_code
_entity_poly.pdbx_strand_id
1 'polypeptide(L)' 'MDDSELDELVASLTPRESGGGVKTYQNTVAVACPACEEPFDDLVVCEDELTSLELSMVLDLCVTTHDDDVLLFTHK' A
#
# COMPACT_ATOMS: atom_id res chain seq x y z
N MET A 1 -9.06 9.99 -1.92
CA MET A 1 -9.33 9.17 -0.73
C MET A 1 -9.16 10.06 0.47
N ASP A 2 -10.08 9.97 1.39
CA ASP A 2 -10.02 10.63 2.70
C ASP A 2 -9.29 9.72 3.71
N ASP A 3 -8.69 10.31 4.76
CA ASP A 3 -7.95 9.58 5.82
C ASP A 3 -8.75 8.41 6.40
N SER A 4 -10.06 8.64 6.60
CA SER A 4 -10.96 7.61 7.11
C SER A 4 -11.11 6.42 6.16
N GLU A 5 -11.05 6.63 4.84
CA GLU A 5 -11.15 5.53 3.88
C GLU A 5 -9.87 4.70 3.87
N LEU A 6 -8.71 5.34 4.03
CA LEU A 6 -7.44 4.65 4.16
C LEU A 6 -7.38 3.86 5.47
N ASP A 7 -7.81 4.44 6.59
CA ASP A 7 -7.82 3.78 7.91
C ASP A 7 -8.72 2.54 7.91
N GLU A 8 -9.93 2.62 7.35
CA GLU A 8 -10.81 1.47 7.22
C GLU A 8 -10.24 0.38 6.28
N LEU A 9 -9.54 0.81 5.23
CA LEU A 9 -8.86 -0.07 4.31
C LEU A 9 -7.72 -0.80 5.04
N VAL A 10 -6.77 -0.11 5.66
CA VAL A 10 -5.67 -0.74 6.41
C VAL A 10 -6.15 -1.58 7.58
N ALA A 11 -7.27 -1.22 8.22
CA ALA A 11 -7.91 -2.02 9.28
C ALA A 11 -8.47 -3.35 8.76
N SER A 12 -8.88 -3.39 7.49
CA SER A 12 -9.35 -4.60 6.80
C SER A 12 -8.20 -5.45 6.26
N LEU A 13 -7.03 -4.85 6.02
CA LEU A 13 -5.83 -5.54 5.56
C LEU A 13 -5.09 -6.20 6.72
N THR A 14 -4.29 -7.22 6.39
CA THR A 14 -3.45 -7.89 7.39
C THR A 14 -2.08 -7.21 7.45
N PRO A 15 -1.67 -6.56 8.56
CA PRO A 15 -0.35 -5.96 8.68
C PRO A 15 0.71 -7.08 8.65
N ARG A 16 1.68 -6.98 7.73
CA ARG A 16 2.70 -8.00 7.50
C ARG A 16 4.05 -7.60 8.07
N GLU A 17 4.47 -6.36 7.81
CA GLU A 17 5.76 -5.85 8.27
C GLU A 17 5.62 -4.38 8.65
N SER A 18 6.25 -3.98 9.75
CA SER A 18 6.30 -2.60 10.21
C SER A 18 7.70 -2.38 10.79
N GLY A 19 8.58 -1.80 10.00
CA GLY A 19 9.98 -1.65 10.37
C GLY A 19 10.75 -0.79 9.36
N GLY A 20 11.59 0.12 9.85
CA GLY A 20 12.45 0.94 8.98
C GLY A 20 11.71 2.00 8.16
N GLY A 21 10.62 2.57 8.68
CA GLY A 21 9.89 3.66 8.02
C GLY A 21 8.91 3.21 6.93
N VAL A 22 8.70 1.90 6.79
CA VAL A 22 7.68 1.31 5.93
C VAL A 22 6.72 0.42 6.70
N LYS A 23 5.43 0.50 6.35
CA LYS A 23 4.38 -0.41 6.79
C LYS A 23 3.85 -1.17 5.59
N THR A 24 3.95 -2.49 5.63
CA THR A 24 3.40 -3.35 4.58
C THR A 24 2.17 -4.06 5.11
N TYR A 25 1.10 -4.01 4.32
CA TYR A 25 -0.19 -4.61 4.56
C TYR A 25 -0.50 -5.57 3.41
N GLN A 26 -1.02 -6.75 3.73
CA GLN A 26 -1.40 -7.73 2.74
C GLN A 26 -2.92 -7.75 2.57
N ASN A 27 -3.37 -7.72 1.32
CA ASN A 27 -4.77 -7.78 0.95
C ASN A 27 -5.25 -9.22 0.80
N THR A 28 -5.86 -9.73 1.87
CA THR A 28 -6.45 -11.08 1.89
C THR A 28 -7.92 -11.09 1.47
N VAL A 29 -8.54 -9.90 1.31
CA VAL A 29 -9.97 -9.73 1.04
C VAL A 29 -10.25 -9.16 -0.36
N ALA A 30 -9.21 -9.01 -1.18
CA ALA A 30 -9.28 -8.47 -2.54
C ALA A 30 -9.95 -7.07 -2.60
N VAL A 31 -9.56 -6.18 -1.68
CA VAL A 31 -9.91 -4.75 -1.76
C VAL A 31 -9.46 -4.17 -3.10
N ALA A 32 -10.30 -3.34 -3.71
CA ALA A 32 -9.97 -2.64 -4.94
C ALA A 32 -8.96 -1.51 -4.67
N CYS A 33 -8.00 -1.35 -5.58
CA CYS A 33 -7.05 -0.25 -5.57
C CYS A 33 -7.78 1.04 -5.94
N PRO A 34 -7.58 2.14 -5.21
CA PRO A 34 -8.20 3.43 -5.53
C PRO A 34 -7.71 4.08 -6.82
N ALA A 35 -6.57 3.66 -7.36
CA ALA A 35 -5.97 4.27 -8.53
C ALA A 35 -6.44 3.65 -9.84
N CYS A 36 -6.58 2.32 -9.89
CA CYS A 36 -6.97 1.57 -11.09
C CYS A 36 -8.31 0.83 -10.94
N GLU A 37 -8.93 0.85 -9.76
CA GLU A 37 -10.17 0.13 -9.44
C GLU A 37 -10.05 -1.41 -9.52
N GLU A 38 -8.84 -1.94 -9.67
CA GLU A 38 -8.55 -3.38 -9.70
C GLU A 38 -8.10 -3.90 -8.33
N PRO A 39 -8.40 -5.16 -7.96
CA PRO A 39 -7.98 -5.71 -6.68
C PRO A 39 -6.44 -5.79 -6.59
N PHE A 40 -5.88 -5.29 -5.49
CA PHE A 40 -4.44 -5.35 -5.22
C PHE A 40 -4.05 -6.51 -4.30
N ASP A 41 -2.78 -6.91 -4.31
CA ASP A 41 -2.24 -7.98 -3.48
C ASP A 41 -1.63 -7.44 -2.17
N ASP A 42 -0.77 -6.41 -2.25
CA ASP A 42 -0.15 -5.82 -1.08
C ASP A 42 -0.18 -4.28 -1.15
N LEU A 43 -0.24 -3.64 0.02
CA LEU A 43 -0.15 -2.19 0.20
C LEU A 43 1.12 -1.90 1.01
N VAL A 44 1.97 -1.02 0.52
CA VAL A 44 3.15 -0.52 1.22
C VAL A 44 2.96 0.97 1.47
N VAL A 45 3.01 1.36 2.73
CA VAL A 45 2.98 2.76 3.17
C VAL A 45 4.40 3.15 3.54
N CYS A 46 4.94 4.15 2.84
CA CYS A 46 6.23 4.74 3.16
C CYS A 46 6.01 6.00 3.99
N GLU A 47 6.38 5.91 5.27
CA GLU A 47 6.35 7.02 6.24
C GLU A 47 7.67 7.79 6.27
N ASP A 48 8.75 7.23 5.70
CA ASP A 48 10.07 7.84 5.62
C ASP A 48 10.34 8.51 4.26
N GLU A 49 11.05 9.65 4.27
CA GLU A 49 11.38 10.46 3.09
C GLU A 49 12.21 9.72 2.02
N LEU A 50 12.96 8.70 2.42
CA LEU A 50 13.86 7.93 1.57
C LEU A 50 13.81 6.44 1.93
N THR A 51 12.92 5.71 1.28
CA THR A 51 12.85 4.24 1.36
C THR A 51 13.40 3.59 0.09
N SER A 52 14.28 2.60 0.24
CA SER A 52 14.74 1.74 -0.85
C SER A 52 13.92 0.46 -0.88
N LEU A 53 13.02 0.33 -1.86
CA LEU A 53 12.31 -0.92 -2.13
C LEU A 53 13.13 -1.80 -3.08
N GLU A 54 13.56 -2.97 -2.61
CA GLU A 54 14.20 -3.98 -3.48
C GLU A 54 13.13 -4.77 -4.26
N LEU A 55 12.51 -4.11 -5.24
CA LEU A 55 11.55 -4.72 -6.15
C LEU A 55 12.30 -5.62 -7.15
N SER A 56 12.39 -6.92 -6.85
CA SER A 56 13.04 -7.93 -7.72
C SER A 56 12.21 -8.35 -8.95
N MET A 57 10.99 -7.83 -9.14
CA MET A 57 10.09 -8.21 -10.23
C MET A 57 9.38 -7.00 -10.84
N VAL A 58 9.11 -7.06 -12.15
CA VAL A 58 8.25 -6.11 -12.86
C VAL A 58 6.81 -6.39 -12.43
N LEU A 59 6.30 -5.58 -11.51
CA LEU A 59 4.92 -5.63 -11.03
C LEU A 59 4.17 -4.43 -11.57
N ASP A 60 2.87 -4.60 -11.82
CA ASP A 60 1.99 -3.44 -11.97
C ASP A 60 1.79 -2.87 -10.58
N LEU A 61 2.23 -1.63 -10.38
CA LEU A 61 2.14 -0.97 -9.09
C LEU A 61 1.46 0.38 -9.27
N CYS A 62 0.48 0.64 -8.42
CA CYS A 62 -0.18 1.91 -8.35
C CYS A 62 0.39 2.70 -7.19
N VAL A 63 0.88 3.92 -7.48
CA VAL A 63 1.37 4.84 -6.46
C VAL A 63 0.32 5.90 -6.23
N THR A 64 -0.03 6.11 -4.97
CA THR A 64 -0.87 7.23 -4.55
C THR A 64 -0.21 7.95 -3.39
N THR A 65 -0.47 9.23 -3.26
CA THR A 65 -0.01 10.02 -2.12
C THR A 65 -1.21 10.39 -1.27
N HIS A 66 -1.08 10.26 0.04
CA HIS A 66 -2.13 10.54 0.99
C HIS A 66 -1.54 11.21 2.23
N ASP A 67 -1.99 12.43 2.54
CA ASP A 67 -1.52 13.23 3.70
C ASP A 67 0.01 13.20 3.93
N ASP A 68 0.78 13.46 2.86
CA ASP A 68 2.26 13.41 2.81
C ASP A 68 2.89 12.00 2.75
N ASP A 69 2.15 10.95 3.12
CA ASP A 69 2.58 9.55 2.98
C ASP A 69 2.45 9.03 1.54
N VAL A 70 3.42 8.19 1.15
CA VAL A 70 3.40 7.52 -0.16
C VAL A 70 2.86 6.10 0.02
N LEU A 71 1.76 5.80 -0.66
CA LEU A 71 1.12 4.49 -0.70
C LEU A 71 1.43 3.80 -2.03
N LEU A 72 2.03 2.62 -1.97
CA LEU A 72 2.28 1.75 -3.10
C LEU A 72 1.37 0.52 -3.02
N PHE A 73 0.52 0.33 -4.02
CA PHE A 73 -0.33 -0.85 -4.18
C PHE A 73 0.31 -1.76 -5.23
N THR A 74 0.57 -3.02 -4.89
CA THR A 74 1.12 -4.02 -5.83
C THR A 74 0.00 -4.88 -6.40
N HIS A 75 -0.02 -5.07 -7.71
CA HIS A 75 -0.95 -5.96 -8.43
C HIS A 75 -0.16 -7.12 -9.04
N LYS A 76 -0.73 -8.33 -9.02
CA LYS A 76 -0.06 -9.55 -9.47
C LYS A 76 -0.84 -10.30 -10.55
#